data_AF-A0A0B5F964-F1
#
_entry.id   AF-A0A0B5F964-F1
#
_cell.length_a   1.000
_cell.length_b   1.000
_cell.length_c   1.000
_cell.angle_alpha   90.00
_cell.angle_beta   90.00
_cell.angle_gamma   90.00
#
_symmetry.space_group_name_H-M   'P 1'
#
loop_
_entity.id
_entity.type
_entity.pdbx_description
1 polymer ?
#
loop_
_entity_poly.entity_id
_entity_poly.type
_entity_poly.pdbx_seq_one_letter_code
_entity_poly.pdbx_strand_id
1 'polypeptide(L)'
;MVAEQNTPGDPQVTDWGSLVAAVSRHEAEIFDIPVYDTPHTRAAALLQQLLHVPALERSNAMFASAVAYAFLVASGLKVATSPEQVRDLARLVKDGSASLQDIAAQLQGWSV
;
A
#
# COMPACT_ATOMS: atom_id res chain seq x y z
N MET A 1 -13.87 7.89 14.87
CA MET A 1 -13.37 6.71 15.63
C MET A 1 -12.49 7.23 16.77
N VAL A 2 -12.61 6.72 18.00
CA VAL A 2 -12.01 7.30 19.24
C VAL A 2 -10.47 7.42 19.21
N ALA A 3 -9.78 6.69 18.32
CA ALA A 3 -8.32 6.75 18.18
C ALA A 3 -7.79 8.05 17.55
N GLU A 4 -8.61 8.75 16.75
CA GLU A 4 -8.18 9.93 15.98
C GLU A 4 -8.08 11.21 16.83
N GLN A 5 -8.76 11.25 17.98
CA GLN A 5 -8.91 12.46 18.78
C GLN A 5 -7.79 12.66 19.82
N ASN A 6 -6.88 11.70 20.01
CA ASN A 6 -5.99 11.70 21.18
C ASN A 6 -4.49 11.56 20.91
N THR A 7 -4.01 11.67 19.66
CA THR A 7 -2.57 11.65 19.39
C THR A 7 -2.09 12.95 18.73
N PRO A 8 -1.54 13.90 19.50
CA PRO A 8 -0.80 15.03 18.95
C PRO A 8 0.35 14.50 18.09
N GLY A 9 0.31 14.72 16.78
CA GLY A 9 1.37 14.36 15.84
C GLY A 9 0.95 13.41 14.73
N ASP A 10 -0.10 12.60 14.93
CA ASP A 10 -0.58 11.70 13.88
C ASP A 10 -1.23 12.50 12.72
N PRO A 11 -0.94 12.14 11.46
CA PRO A 11 -1.57 12.78 10.31
C PRO A 11 -3.08 12.52 10.31
N GLN A 12 -3.87 13.58 10.11
CA GLN A 12 -5.32 13.45 9.99
C GLN A 12 -5.71 12.70 8.70
N VAL A 13 -6.76 11.88 8.78
CA VAL A 13 -7.38 11.28 7.59
C VAL A 13 -8.24 12.34 6.91
N THR A 14 -7.83 12.74 5.71
CA THR A 14 -8.54 13.73 4.89
C THR A 14 -9.50 13.10 3.89
N ASP A 15 -9.28 11.83 3.54
CA ASP A 15 -10.13 11.08 2.63
C ASP A 15 -10.32 9.64 3.09
N TRP A 16 -11.42 9.39 3.79
CA TRP A 16 -11.87 8.06 4.19
C TRP A 16 -12.25 7.18 3.00
N GLY A 17 -12.74 7.79 1.92
CA GLY A 17 -13.10 7.09 0.69
C GLY A 17 -11.89 6.43 0.04
N SER A 18 -10.72 7.08 0.09
CA SER A 18 -9.45 6.48 -0.34
C SER A 18 -9.10 5.20 0.42
N LEU A 19 -9.23 5.21 1.75
CA LEU A 19 -8.96 4.02 2.57
C LEU A 19 -9.91 2.88 2.24
N VAL A 20 -11.21 3.17 2.11
CA VAL A 20 -12.22 2.19 1.69
C VAL A 20 -11.90 1.66 0.30
N ALA A 21 -11.54 2.54 -0.63
CA ALA A 21 -11.19 2.15 -2.00
C ALA A 21 -9.93 1.28 -2.05
N ALA A 22 -8.96 1.46 -1.16
CA ALA A 22 -7.79 0.59 -1.06
C ALA A 22 -8.18 -0.82 -0.59
N VAL A 23 -9.01 -0.91 0.45
CA VAL A 23 -9.55 -2.19 0.95
C VAL A 23 -10.37 -2.88 -0.14
N SER A 24 -11.40 -2.23 -0.68
CA SER A 24 -12.25 -2.82 -1.70
C SER A 24 -11.48 -3.22 -2.96
N ARG A 25 -10.47 -2.44 -3.36
CA ARG A 25 -9.64 -2.76 -4.53
C ARG A 25 -8.84 -4.04 -4.31
N HIS A 26 -8.05 -4.14 -3.23
CA HIS A 26 -7.18 -5.31 -3.04
C HIS A 26 -7.95 -6.60 -2.70
N GLU A 27 -9.19 -6.48 -2.21
CA GLU A 27 -10.11 -7.61 -1.97
C GLU A 27 -11.00 -7.95 -3.17
N ALA A 28 -10.91 -7.20 -4.27
CA ALA A 28 -11.83 -7.36 -5.40
C ALA A 28 -11.80 -8.77 -6.01
N GLU A 29 -12.98 -9.28 -6.28
CA GLU A 29 -13.24 -10.57 -6.93
C GLU A 29 -14.24 -10.38 -8.07
N ILE A 30 -14.03 -11.10 -9.18
CA ILE A 30 -14.92 -11.12 -10.34
C ILE A 30 -15.23 -12.57 -10.65
N PHE A 31 -16.51 -12.94 -10.60
CA PHE A 31 -16.95 -14.34 -10.73
C PHE A 31 -16.23 -15.28 -9.73
N ASP A 32 -16.12 -14.86 -8.47
CA ASP A 32 -15.42 -15.57 -7.39
C ASP A 32 -13.92 -15.81 -7.64
N ILE A 33 -13.33 -15.10 -8.60
CA ILE A 33 -11.90 -15.14 -8.90
C ILE A 33 -11.26 -13.83 -8.39
N PRO A 34 -10.27 -13.91 -7.49
CA PRO A 34 -9.50 -12.75 -7.06
C PRO A 34 -8.90 -11.99 -8.24
N VAL A 35 -9.12 -10.67 -8.28
CA VAL A 35 -8.44 -9.78 -9.24
C VAL A 35 -6.93 -9.74 -8.96
N TYR A 36 -6.56 -9.85 -7.68
CA TYR A 36 -5.18 -9.93 -7.20
C TYR A 36 -5.00 -11.26 -6.45
N ASP A 37 -4.30 -12.18 -7.09
CA ASP A 37 -4.19 -13.60 -6.72
C ASP A 37 -2.99 -13.92 -5.80
N THR A 38 -2.09 -12.97 -5.58
CA THR A 38 -0.91 -13.15 -4.70
C THR A 38 -0.83 -12.05 -3.64
N PRO A 39 -0.13 -12.30 -2.52
CA PRO A 39 0.13 -11.26 -1.53
C PRO A 39 0.84 -10.03 -2.13
N HIS A 40 1.75 -10.24 -3.09
CA HIS A 40 2.50 -9.18 -3.77
C HIS A 40 1.60 -8.32 -4.66
N THR A 41 0.70 -8.92 -5.43
CA THR A 41 -0.24 -8.15 -6.28
C THR A 41 -1.26 -7.38 -5.43
N ARG A 42 -1.69 -7.94 -4.30
CA ARG A 42 -2.55 -7.24 -3.32
C ARG A 42 -1.82 -6.08 -2.63
N ALA A 43 -0.59 -6.29 -2.17
CA ALA A 43 0.24 -5.23 -1.59
C ALA A 43 0.53 -4.11 -2.60
N ALA A 44 0.80 -4.46 -3.86
CA ALA A 44 0.97 -3.51 -4.94
C ALA A 44 -0.30 -2.68 -5.21
N ALA A 45 -1.48 -3.31 -5.19
CA ALA A 45 -2.76 -2.62 -5.36
C ALA A 45 -3.02 -1.61 -4.23
N LEU A 46 -2.74 -2.00 -2.98
CA LEU A 46 -2.82 -1.10 -1.81
C LEU A 46 -1.88 0.09 -1.95
N LEU A 47 -0.60 -0.18 -2.25
CA LEU A 47 0.42 0.86 -2.41
C LEU A 47 0.05 1.85 -3.51
N GLN A 48 -0.34 1.34 -4.68
CA GLN A 48 -0.69 2.16 -5.83
C GLN A 48 -1.92 3.02 -5.55
N GLN A 49 -2.98 2.45 -4.96
CA GLN A 49 -4.18 3.22 -4.60
C GLN A 49 -3.83 4.37 -3.65
N LEU A 50 -3.15 4.07 -2.54
CA LEU A 50 -2.89 5.06 -1.51
C LEU A 50 -1.87 6.12 -1.94
N LEU A 51 -0.97 5.81 -2.89
CA LEU A 51 -0.05 6.81 -3.46
C LEU A 51 -0.70 7.73 -4.50
N HIS A 52 -1.62 7.21 -5.31
CA HIS A 52 -2.31 8.02 -6.34
C HIS A 52 -3.53 8.76 -5.79
N VAL A 53 -4.17 8.23 -4.74
CA VAL A 53 -5.29 8.85 -4.06
C VAL A 53 -4.94 8.99 -2.56
N PRO A 54 -4.26 10.06 -2.14
CA PRO A 54 -3.82 10.20 -0.76
C PRO A 54 -4.96 10.26 0.25
N ALA A 55 -4.86 9.48 1.34
CA ALA A 55 -5.84 9.47 2.42
C ALA A 55 -5.49 10.43 3.57
N LEU A 56 -4.21 10.81 3.69
CA LEU A 56 -3.68 11.58 4.81
C LEU A 56 -3.19 12.98 4.39
N GLU A 57 -3.34 13.96 5.28
CA GLU A 57 -2.89 15.35 5.04
C GLU A 57 -1.37 15.50 4.87
N ARG A 58 -0.59 14.61 5.50
CA ARG A 58 0.87 14.56 5.44
C ARG A 58 1.38 13.14 5.61
N SER A 59 2.65 12.90 5.26
CA SER A 59 3.31 11.60 5.42
C SER A 59 2.62 10.41 4.69
N ASN A 60 1.69 10.69 3.76
CA ASN A 60 0.89 9.67 3.08
C ASN A 60 1.74 8.64 2.33
N ALA A 61 2.87 9.05 1.73
CA ALA A 61 3.75 8.11 1.03
C ALA A 61 4.37 7.08 1.99
N MET A 62 4.81 7.52 3.18
CA MET A 62 5.34 6.62 4.21
C MET A 62 4.24 5.69 4.73
N PHE A 63 3.02 6.22 4.93
CA PHE A 63 1.85 5.42 5.29
C PHE A 63 1.53 4.35 4.24
N ALA A 64 1.44 4.72 2.95
CA ALA A 64 1.17 3.78 1.86
C ALA A 64 2.22 2.66 1.78
N SER A 65 3.50 3.01 1.91
CA SER A 65 4.60 2.03 1.98
C SER A 65 4.49 1.11 3.20
N ALA A 66 4.13 1.66 4.37
CA ALA A 66 3.94 0.88 5.59
C ALA A 66 2.75 -0.09 5.46
N VAL A 67 1.66 0.32 4.82
CA VAL A 67 0.50 -0.55 4.55
C VAL A 67 0.90 -1.73 3.68
N ALA A 68 1.62 -1.51 2.58
CA ALA A 68 2.08 -2.59 1.72
C ALA A 68 3.04 -3.55 2.44
N TYR A 69 4.01 -3.01 3.19
CA TYR A 69 4.91 -3.81 4.02
C TYR A 69 4.16 -4.65 5.06
N ALA A 70 3.26 -4.02 5.82
CA ALA A 70 2.48 -4.69 6.86
C ALA A 70 1.57 -5.77 6.27
N PHE A 71 0.99 -5.54 5.08
CA PHE A 71 0.19 -6.53 4.39
C PHE A 71 1.01 -7.78 4.01
N LEU A 72 2.22 -7.60 3.48
CA LEU A 72 3.11 -8.73 3.17
C LEU A 72 3.49 -9.52 4.43
N VAL A 73 3.82 -8.83 5.52
CA VAL A 73 4.12 -9.47 6.82
C VAL A 73 2.91 -10.21 7.37
N ALA A 74 1.72 -9.59 7.33
CA ALA A 74 0.46 -10.22 7.75
C ALA A 74 0.10 -11.43 6.89
N SER A 75 0.55 -11.45 5.62
CA SER A 75 0.42 -12.58 4.71
C SER A 75 1.45 -13.69 4.98
N GLY A 76 2.25 -13.58 6.05
CA GLY A 76 3.23 -14.59 6.46
C GLY A 76 4.58 -14.51 5.74
N LEU A 77 4.83 -13.46 4.95
CA LEU A 77 6.10 -13.29 4.24
C LEU A 77 7.15 -12.64 5.15
N LYS A 78 8.40 -13.11 5.04
CA LYS A 78 9.55 -12.42 5.62
C LYS A 78 10.00 -11.34 4.65
N VAL A 79 9.88 -10.08 5.06
CA VAL A 79 10.22 -8.94 4.20
C VAL A 79 11.53 -8.32 4.68
N ALA A 80 12.55 -8.37 3.83
CA ALA A 80 13.84 -7.71 4.01
C ALA A 80 13.97 -6.57 3.00
N THR A 81 13.90 -5.32 3.48
CA THR A 81 14.05 -4.11 2.66
C THR A 81 14.84 -3.05 3.41
N SER A 82 15.46 -2.13 2.67
CA SER A 82 16.09 -0.92 3.20
C SER A 82 15.18 0.31 3.06
N PRO A 83 15.40 1.38 3.84
CA PRO A 83 14.70 2.66 3.68
C PRO A 83 14.84 3.25 2.27
N GLU A 84 15.99 3.07 1.63
CA GLU A 84 16.25 3.52 0.26
C GLU A 84 15.35 2.80 -0.74
N GLN A 85 15.24 1.47 -0.65
CA GLN A 85 14.38 0.67 -1.51
C GLN A 85 12.90 1.05 -1.36
N VAL A 86 12.45 1.30 -0.13
CA VAL A 86 11.09 1.76 0.14
C VAL A 86 10.82 3.11 -0.52
N ARG A 87 11.75 4.07 -0.36
CA ARG A 87 11.65 5.40 -0.99
C ARG A 87 11.68 5.33 -2.51
N ASP A 88 12.53 4.48 -3.07
CA ASP A 88 12.66 4.31 -4.52
C ASP A 88 11.39 3.72 -5.12
N LEU A 89 10.80 2.71 -4.46
CA LEU A 89 9.51 2.17 -4.87
C LEU A 89 8.41 3.24 -4.79
N ALA A 90 8.31 3.98 -3.68
CA ALA A 90 7.29 5.02 -3.53
C ALA A 90 7.37 6.10 -4.63
N ARG A 91 8.59 6.47 -5.04
CA ARG A 91 8.81 7.40 -6.16
C ARG A 91 8.36 6.80 -7.49
N LEU A 92 8.79 5.58 -7.78
CA LEU A 92 8.44 4.85 -9.00
C LEU A 92 6.91 4.74 -9.17
N VAL A 93 6.19 4.40 -8.10
CA VAL A 93 4.72 4.33 -8.12
C VAL A 93 4.10 5.71 -8.34
N LYS A 94 4.59 6.74 -7.64
CA LYS A 94 4.06 8.10 -7.73
C LYS A 94 4.25 8.73 -9.10
N ASP A 95 5.36 8.43 -9.78
CA ASP A 95 5.63 8.90 -11.14
C ASP A 95 4.67 8.31 -12.18
N GLY A 96 3.91 7.26 -11.81
CA GLY A 96 2.88 6.64 -12.65
C GLY A 96 3.42 5.81 -13.82
N SER A 97 4.75 5.66 -13.91
CA SER A 97 5.43 4.89 -14.96
C SER A 97 5.44 3.39 -14.71
N ALA A 98 5.26 2.95 -13.47
CA ALA A 98 5.18 1.53 -13.11
C ALA A 98 3.76 0.99 -13.21
N SER A 99 3.60 -0.10 -13.94
CA SER A 99 2.40 -0.92 -13.90
C SER A 99 2.27 -1.61 -12.53
N LEU A 100 1.07 -2.10 -12.21
CA LEU A 100 0.85 -2.86 -10.97
C LEU A 100 1.75 -4.11 -10.89
N GLN A 101 2.07 -4.72 -12.03
CA GLN A 101 2.97 -5.88 -12.10
C GLN A 101 4.43 -5.50 -11.81
N ASP A 102 4.88 -4.32 -12.28
CA ASP A 102 6.23 -3.82 -11.96
C ASP A 102 6.36 -3.59 -10.45
N ILE A 103 5.33 -3.04 -9.82
CA ILE A 103 5.29 -2.81 -8.37
C ILE A 103 5.32 -4.15 -7.62
N ALA A 104 4.50 -5.12 -8.04
CA ALA A 104 4.47 -6.45 -7.43
C ALA A 104 5.83 -7.16 -7.55
N ALA A 105 6.51 -7.05 -8.70
CA ALA A 105 7.84 -7.62 -8.91
C ALA A 105 8.89 -7.01 -7.98
N GLN A 106 8.85 -5.69 -7.74
CA GLN A 106 9.74 -5.03 -6.77
C GLN A 106 9.48 -5.54 -5.35
N LEU A 107 8.21 -5.65 -4.94
CA LEU A 107 7.83 -6.19 -3.64
C LEU A 107 8.22 -7.66 -3.48
N GLN A 108 8.17 -8.45 -4.55
CA GLN A 108 8.62 -9.83 -4.54
C GLN A 108 10.12 -9.94 -4.26
N GLY A 109 10.92 -9.02 -4.79
CA GLY A 109 12.35 -8.93 -4.49
C GLY A 109 12.69 -8.59 -3.03
N TRP A 110 11.73 -8.13 -2.22
CA TRP A 110 11.92 -7.89 -0.79
C TRP A 110 11.62 -9.12 0.06
N SER A 111 10.94 -10.13 -0.50
CA SER A 111 10.53 -11.32 0.24
C SER A 111 11.65 -12.37 0.22
N VAL A 112 11.95 -12.98 1.38
CA VAL A 112 13.03 -13.97 1.56
C VAL A 112 12.49 -15.30 2.05
#